data_AF-A0A819XQQ3-F1
#
_entry.id   AF-A0A819XQQ3-F1
#
_cell.length_a   1.000
_cell.length_b   1.000
_cell.length_c   1.000
_cell.angle_alpha   90.00
_cell.angle_beta   90.00
_cell.angle_gamma   90.00
#
_symmetry.space_group_name_H-M   'P 1'
#
loop_
_entity.id
_entity.type
_entity.pdbx_description
1 polymer ?
#
loop_
_entity_poly.entity_id
_entity_poly.type
_entity_poly.pdbx_seq_one_letter_code
_entity_poly.pdbx_strand_id
1 'polypeptide(L)'
;MSLEEALKPVDHFIEDLPGYAAIVKKDCTNPEDGLTQDESASIMIFGMECGETSLYRIFNTALRSENTDKIKPWFSYLKLFMTALHKLPSFQGVVWRGLQIDLSMEYTKGQRHTWWTVSSTTCDASILGNLMHQSDKRTVLTIECRNGKFSKNHSMYPQEEEVLLMPGFHFEVTSVLKAAPDMHIIPLKEIDSPW
;
A
#
# COMPACT_ATOMS: atom_id res chain seq x y z
N MET A 1 -6.68 13.38 -16.75
CA MET A 1 -7.65 12.29 -16.57
C MET A 1 -8.17 12.43 -15.17
N SER A 2 -9.48 12.48 -15.02
CA SER A 2 -10.09 12.61 -13.69
C SER A 2 -10.09 11.28 -12.94
N LEU A 3 -10.27 11.32 -11.62
CA LEU A 3 -10.39 10.11 -10.80
C LEU A 3 -11.61 9.28 -11.23
N GLU A 4 -12.73 9.92 -11.54
CA GLU A 4 -13.96 9.25 -11.98
C GLU A 4 -13.77 8.54 -13.33
N GLU A 5 -13.10 9.19 -14.29
CA GLU A 5 -12.73 8.56 -15.56
C GLU A 5 -11.81 7.33 -15.35
N ALA A 6 -10.89 7.44 -14.40
CA ALA A 6 -9.93 6.38 -14.09
C ALA A 6 -10.57 5.17 -13.40
N LEU A 7 -11.59 5.40 -12.57
CA LEU A 7 -12.31 4.37 -11.81
C LEU A 7 -13.51 3.78 -12.55
N LYS A 8 -13.99 4.43 -13.62
CA LYS A 8 -15.14 3.98 -14.40
C LYS A 8 -15.10 2.49 -14.81
N PRO A 9 -13.96 1.89 -15.22
CA PRO A 9 -13.95 0.48 -15.60
C PRO A 9 -14.10 -0.50 -14.43
N VAL A 10 -14.00 -0.04 -13.18
CA VAL A 10 -14.00 -0.85 -11.95
C VAL A 10 -15.13 -0.46 -10.99
N ASP A 11 -16.01 0.45 -11.40
CA ASP A 11 -17.13 0.96 -10.60
C ASP A 11 -18.06 -0.14 -10.08
N HIS A 12 -18.36 -1.13 -10.91
CA HIS A 12 -19.23 -2.26 -10.59
C HIS A 12 -18.61 -3.28 -9.63
N PHE A 13 -17.31 -3.18 -9.32
CA PHE A 13 -16.68 -4.04 -8.31
C PHE A 13 -16.85 -3.52 -6.88
N ILE A 14 -17.12 -2.23 -6.72
CA ILE A 14 -17.08 -1.55 -5.43
C ILE A 14 -18.40 -0.79 -5.25
N GLU A 15 -19.14 -1.15 -4.22
CA GLU A 15 -20.38 -0.45 -3.87
C GLU A 15 -20.11 1.04 -3.60
N ASP A 16 -20.88 1.91 -4.25
CA ASP A 16 -20.78 3.37 -4.14
C ASP A 16 -19.38 3.97 -4.40
N LEU A 17 -18.58 3.36 -5.28
CA LEU A 17 -17.27 3.91 -5.68
C LEU A 17 -17.33 5.38 -6.15
N PRO A 18 -18.34 5.80 -6.95
CA PRO A 18 -18.47 7.21 -7.33
C PRO A 18 -18.71 8.14 -6.14
N GLY A 19 -19.49 7.70 -5.14
CA GLY A 19 -19.71 8.44 -3.90
C GLY A 19 -18.41 8.65 -3.13
N TYR A 20 -17.62 7.59 -2.94
CA TYR A 20 -16.31 7.67 -2.30
C TYR A 20 -15.33 8.58 -3.06
N ALA A 21 -15.27 8.47 -4.39
CA ALA A 21 -14.44 9.34 -5.23
C ALA A 21 -14.82 10.83 -5.06
N ALA A 22 -16.12 11.13 -5.00
CA ALA A 22 -16.61 12.50 -4.78
C ALA A 22 -16.28 13.02 -3.37
N ILE A 23 -16.28 12.16 -2.35
CA ILE A 23 -15.90 12.51 -0.98
C ILE A 23 -14.42 12.89 -0.95
N VAL A 24 -13.51 12.00 -1.37
CA VAL A 24 -12.07 12.26 -1.28
C VAL A 24 -11.61 13.46 -2.12
N LYS A 25 -12.27 13.73 -3.26
CA LYS A 25 -11.94 14.89 -4.08
C LYS A 25 -12.22 16.21 -3.39
N LYS A 26 -13.26 16.29 -2.57
CA LYS A 26 -13.57 17.50 -1.79
C LYS A 26 -12.46 17.84 -0.80
N ASP A 27 -11.80 16.83 -0.27
CA ASP A 27 -10.71 16.98 0.68
C ASP A 27 -9.36 17.27 -0.01
N CYS A 28 -9.28 17.10 -1.34
CA CYS A 28 -8.06 17.27 -2.14
C CYS A 28 -8.03 18.58 -2.98
N THR A 29 -8.70 19.65 -2.55
CA THR A 29 -8.87 20.88 -3.37
C THR A 29 -7.59 21.69 -3.61
N ASN A 30 -6.62 21.64 -2.70
CA ASN A 30 -5.32 22.30 -2.84
C ASN A 30 -4.20 21.37 -2.34
N PRO A 31 -3.87 20.33 -3.12
CA PRO A 31 -2.96 19.29 -2.69
C PRO A 31 -1.50 19.78 -2.68
N GLU A 32 -0.70 19.20 -1.78
CA GLU A 32 0.74 19.42 -1.70
C GLU A 32 1.50 18.63 -2.79
N ASP A 33 2.84 18.69 -2.75
CA ASP A 33 3.77 17.87 -3.56
C ASP A 33 3.62 18.02 -5.09
N GLY A 34 2.96 19.08 -5.55
CA GLY A 34 2.72 19.34 -6.97
C GLY A 34 1.72 18.38 -7.63
N LEU A 35 0.89 17.72 -6.81
CA LEU A 35 -0.19 16.87 -7.30
C LEU A 35 -1.34 17.72 -7.85
N THR A 36 -2.09 17.14 -8.77
CA THR A 36 -3.44 17.63 -9.12
C THR A 36 -4.44 17.11 -8.09
N GLN A 37 -5.64 17.71 -8.03
CA GLN A 37 -6.73 17.24 -7.17
C GLN A 37 -7.04 15.75 -7.41
N ASP A 38 -7.11 15.31 -8.68
CA ASP A 38 -7.39 13.91 -9.01
C ASP A 38 -6.25 12.95 -8.64
N GLU A 39 -5.00 13.40 -8.75
CA GLU A 39 -3.84 12.61 -8.32
C GLU A 39 -3.82 12.43 -6.79
N SER A 40 -4.03 13.50 -6.03
CA SER A 40 -4.13 13.44 -4.57
C SER A 40 -5.30 12.56 -4.12
N ALA A 41 -6.47 12.74 -4.75
CA ALA A 41 -7.65 11.95 -4.45
C ALA A 41 -7.45 10.46 -4.80
N SER A 42 -6.63 10.14 -5.81
CA SER A 42 -6.30 8.75 -6.15
C SER A 42 -5.49 8.04 -5.06
N ILE A 43 -4.66 8.78 -4.31
CA ILE A 43 -3.92 8.28 -3.14
C ILE A 43 -4.85 8.16 -1.95
N MET A 44 -5.66 9.19 -1.69
CA MET A 44 -6.57 9.22 -0.55
C MET A 44 -7.60 8.09 -0.60
N ILE A 45 -8.21 7.83 -1.77
CA ILE A 45 -9.17 6.72 -1.93
C ILE A 45 -8.51 5.34 -1.80
N PHE A 46 -7.21 5.23 -2.08
CA PHE A 46 -6.47 3.99 -1.86
C PHE A 46 -6.38 3.64 -0.37
N GLY A 47 -6.17 4.63 0.50
CA GLY A 47 -6.12 4.41 1.95
C GLY A 47 -7.51 4.31 2.63
N MET A 48 -8.60 4.55 1.90
CA MET A 48 -9.94 4.60 2.46
C MET A 48 -10.47 3.20 2.79
N GLU A 49 -10.91 3.01 4.04
CA GLU A 49 -11.58 1.78 4.47
C GLU A 49 -13.09 1.84 4.17
N CYS A 50 -13.52 1.10 3.16
CA CYS A 50 -14.93 0.92 2.79
C CYS A 50 -15.39 -0.54 2.97
N GLY A 51 -15.00 -1.19 4.07
CA GLY A 51 -15.33 -2.59 4.33
C GLY A 51 -14.63 -3.60 3.41
N GLU A 52 -15.27 -4.75 3.17
CA GLU A 52 -14.69 -5.87 2.41
C GLU A 52 -14.46 -5.57 0.93
N THR A 53 -15.21 -4.61 0.38
CA THR A 53 -15.14 -4.17 -1.03
C THR A 53 -14.35 -2.88 -1.20
N SER A 54 -13.55 -2.46 -0.21
CA SER A 54 -12.68 -1.28 -0.34
C SER A 54 -11.75 -1.36 -1.56
N LEU A 55 -11.49 -0.19 -2.15
CA LEU A 55 -10.64 -0.07 -3.34
C LEU A 55 -9.27 -0.73 -3.12
N TYR A 56 -8.64 -0.45 -1.97
CA TYR A 56 -7.40 -1.10 -1.54
C TYR A 56 -7.43 -2.63 -1.71
N ARG A 57 -8.48 -3.29 -1.19
CA ARG A 57 -8.58 -4.75 -1.15
C ARG A 57 -8.77 -5.32 -2.54
N ILE A 58 -9.69 -4.79 -3.33
CA ILE A 58 -10.00 -5.31 -4.66
C ILE A 58 -8.82 -5.04 -5.61
N PHE A 59 -8.25 -3.84 -5.56
CA PHE A 59 -7.10 -3.47 -6.37
C PHE A 59 -5.89 -4.36 -6.09
N ASN A 60 -5.52 -4.53 -4.82
CA ASN A 60 -4.41 -5.41 -4.45
C ASN A 60 -4.71 -6.90 -4.71
N THR A 61 -5.97 -7.32 -4.70
CA THR A 61 -6.34 -8.69 -5.13
C THR A 61 -6.12 -8.89 -6.62
N ALA A 62 -6.47 -7.90 -7.45
CA ALA A 62 -6.20 -7.94 -8.88
C ALA A 62 -4.70 -7.99 -9.17
N LEU A 63 -3.90 -7.12 -8.52
CA LEU A 63 -2.44 -7.10 -8.67
C LEU A 63 -1.78 -8.41 -8.24
N ARG A 64 -2.23 -9.01 -7.13
CA ARG A 64 -1.68 -10.29 -6.62
C ARG A 64 -1.99 -11.48 -7.52
N SER A 65 -3.02 -11.40 -8.35
CA SER A 65 -3.46 -12.52 -9.17
C SER A 65 -2.53 -12.85 -10.35
N GLU A 66 -1.62 -11.93 -10.70
CA GLU A 66 -0.75 -11.99 -11.89
C GLU A 66 -1.52 -12.28 -13.21
N ASN A 67 -2.83 -12.07 -13.20
CA ASN A 67 -3.70 -12.31 -14.33
C ASN A 67 -3.96 -10.98 -15.04
N THR A 68 -3.38 -10.83 -16.23
CA THR A 68 -3.51 -9.63 -17.04
C THR A 68 -4.98 -9.23 -17.28
N ASP A 69 -5.89 -10.20 -17.45
CA ASP A 69 -7.31 -9.91 -17.68
C ASP A 69 -7.99 -9.31 -16.44
N LYS A 70 -7.55 -9.68 -15.24
CA LYS A 70 -8.03 -9.09 -13.99
C LYS A 70 -7.46 -7.70 -13.73
N ILE A 71 -6.28 -7.40 -14.26
CA ILE A 71 -5.59 -6.10 -14.07
C ILE A 71 -6.01 -5.09 -15.13
N LYS A 72 -6.35 -5.50 -16.36
CA LYS A 72 -6.75 -4.62 -17.47
C LYS A 72 -7.77 -3.53 -17.08
N PRO A 73 -8.87 -3.84 -16.34
CA PRO A 73 -9.82 -2.81 -15.90
C PRO A 73 -9.16 -1.72 -15.04
N TRP A 74 -8.11 -2.06 -14.30
CA TRP A 74 -7.41 -1.15 -13.40
C TRP A 74 -6.36 -0.28 -14.10
N PHE A 75 -6.06 -0.44 -15.39
CA PHE A 75 -4.98 0.29 -16.05
C PHE A 75 -5.13 1.81 -15.98
N SER A 76 -6.35 2.33 -16.11
CA SER A 76 -6.60 3.77 -16.01
C SER A 76 -6.32 4.28 -14.59
N TYR A 77 -6.84 3.58 -13.57
CA TYR A 77 -6.57 3.91 -12.17
C TYR A 77 -5.07 3.75 -11.83
N LEU A 78 -4.45 2.63 -12.20
CA LEU A 78 -3.03 2.37 -11.99
C LEU A 78 -2.16 3.46 -12.63
N LYS A 79 -2.49 3.93 -13.84
CA LYS A 79 -1.78 5.04 -14.48
C LYS A 79 -1.89 6.34 -13.67
N LEU A 80 -3.09 6.71 -13.23
CA LEU A 80 -3.30 7.93 -12.42
C LEU A 80 -2.55 7.82 -11.09
N PHE A 81 -2.76 6.71 -10.39
CA PHE A 81 -2.19 6.43 -9.08
C PHE A 81 -0.65 6.40 -9.13
N MET A 82 -0.06 5.68 -10.08
CA MET A 82 1.39 5.66 -10.23
C MET A 82 1.93 7.04 -10.62
N THR A 83 1.25 7.79 -11.47
CA THR A 83 1.67 9.17 -11.82
C THR A 83 1.71 10.06 -10.56
N ALA A 84 0.72 9.93 -9.67
CA ALA A 84 0.68 10.61 -8.39
C ALA A 84 1.85 10.19 -7.48
N LEU A 85 2.06 8.88 -7.29
CA LEU A 85 3.13 8.35 -6.44
C LEU A 85 4.55 8.75 -6.89
N HIS A 86 4.78 8.93 -8.19
CA HIS A 86 6.08 9.39 -8.69
C HIS A 86 6.39 10.85 -8.34
N LYS A 87 5.38 11.66 -8.02
CA LYS A 87 5.55 13.06 -7.59
C LYS A 87 5.82 13.18 -6.09
N LEU A 88 5.40 12.19 -5.30
CA LEU A 88 5.60 12.19 -3.86
C LEU A 88 7.09 12.12 -3.48
N PRO A 89 7.47 12.73 -2.34
CA PRO A 89 8.81 12.62 -1.81
C PRO A 89 9.18 11.16 -1.55
N SER A 90 10.39 10.79 -1.98
CA SER A 90 10.95 9.47 -1.69
C SER A 90 11.42 9.40 -0.24
N PHE A 91 11.00 8.37 0.46
CA PHE A 91 11.45 7.98 1.78
C PHE A 91 12.54 6.90 1.67
N GLN A 92 13.64 7.13 2.38
CA GLN A 92 14.71 6.16 2.56
C GLN A 92 14.89 5.90 4.06
N GLY A 93 14.76 4.64 4.47
CA GLY A 93 14.84 4.26 5.87
C GLY A 93 14.17 2.92 6.14
N VAL A 94 13.86 2.68 7.41
CA VAL A 94 13.09 1.50 7.82
C VAL A 94 11.62 1.89 7.88
N VAL A 95 10.78 1.05 7.26
CA VAL A 95 9.33 1.11 7.41
C VAL A 95 8.81 -0.20 7.99
N TRP A 96 7.63 -0.14 8.61
CA TRP A 96 7.03 -1.26 9.30
C TRP A 96 5.65 -1.59 8.75
N ARG A 97 5.34 -2.89 8.69
CA ARG A 97 4.02 -3.39 8.34
C ARG A 97 3.59 -4.46 9.34
N GLY A 98 2.52 -4.16 10.08
CA GLY A 98 1.87 -5.10 10.99
C GLY A 98 0.83 -5.95 10.28
N LEU A 99 0.83 -7.26 10.53
CA LEU A 99 -0.09 -8.22 9.92
C LEU A 99 -0.64 -9.17 10.99
N GLN A 100 -1.95 -9.43 10.96
CA GLN A 100 -2.64 -10.32 11.90
C GLN A 100 -2.63 -11.78 11.42
N ILE A 101 -1.51 -12.23 10.86
CA ILE A 101 -1.29 -13.59 10.35
C ILE A 101 0.15 -14.02 10.64
N ASP A 102 0.39 -15.32 10.71
CA ASP A 102 1.73 -15.89 10.84
C ASP A 102 2.31 -16.21 9.45
N LEU A 103 3.34 -15.47 9.06
CA LEU A 103 4.03 -15.63 7.77
C LEU A 103 5.40 -16.30 7.93
N SER A 104 5.75 -16.82 9.12
CA SER A 104 7.07 -17.39 9.40
C SER A 104 7.46 -18.55 8.47
N MET A 105 6.46 -19.27 7.94
CA MET A 105 6.66 -20.38 7.00
C MET A 105 6.70 -19.94 5.53
N GLU A 106 6.23 -18.72 5.22
CA GLU A 106 6.22 -18.18 3.85
C GLU A 106 7.54 -17.49 3.48
N TYR A 107 8.29 -17.05 4.49
CA TYR A 107 9.57 -16.38 4.31
C TYR A 107 10.71 -17.22 4.86
N THR A 108 11.79 -17.37 4.08
CA THR A 108 13.04 -17.97 4.52
C THR A 108 14.20 -17.03 4.26
N LYS A 109 15.14 -16.94 5.20
CA LYS A 109 16.35 -16.11 5.06
C LYS A 109 17.06 -16.38 3.72
N GLY A 110 17.45 -15.31 3.03
CA GLY A 110 18.11 -15.32 1.73
C GLY A 110 17.17 -15.48 0.54
N GLN A 111 15.88 -15.75 0.75
CA GLN A 111 14.91 -15.74 -0.34
C GLN A 111 14.66 -14.33 -0.84
N ARG A 112 14.43 -14.22 -2.14
CA ARG A 112 14.08 -12.99 -2.84
C ARG A 112 12.66 -13.09 -3.35
N HIS A 113 11.92 -12.00 -3.17
CA HIS A 113 10.50 -11.94 -3.48
C HIS A 113 10.18 -10.62 -4.19
N THR A 114 9.06 -10.62 -4.91
CA THR A 114 8.47 -9.42 -5.50
C THR A 114 7.06 -9.25 -4.96
N TRP A 115 6.78 -8.09 -4.36
CA TRP A 115 5.41 -7.70 -4.03
C TRP A 115 4.80 -6.94 -5.20
N TRP A 116 3.93 -7.60 -5.95
CA TRP A 116 3.17 -6.99 -7.04
C TRP A 116 2.09 -6.03 -6.55
N THR A 117 1.71 -6.11 -5.28
CA THR A 117 0.70 -5.22 -4.67
C THR A 117 1.31 -3.92 -4.18
N VAL A 118 0.51 -2.86 -4.11
CA VAL A 118 0.87 -1.67 -3.35
C VAL A 118 0.85 -2.03 -1.87
N SER A 119 1.95 -1.80 -1.16
CA SER A 119 2.04 -2.11 0.27
C SER A 119 2.03 -0.84 1.10
N SER A 120 1.02 -0.68 1.94
CA SER A 120 0.98 0.38 2.96
C SER A 120 1.86 0.00 4.15
N THR A 121 2.71 0.93 4.56
CA THR A 121 3.65 0.77 5.68
C THR A 121 3.71 2.08 6.46
N THR A 122 4.22 2.05 7.68
CA THR A 122 4.46 3.26 8.48
C THR A 122 5.96 3.47 8.68
N CYS A 123 6.42 4.71 8.73
CA CYS A 123 7.76 5.04 9.24
C CYS A 123 7.77 5.39 10.74
N ASP A 124 6.66 5.19 11.45
CA ASP A 124 6.58 5.31 12.90
C ASP A 124 6.32 3.94 13.53
N ALA A 125 7.36 3.35 14.14
CA ALA A 125 7.21 2.06 14.83
C ALA A 125 6.24 2.13 16.03
N SER A 126 6.01 3.31 16.61
CA SER A 126 5.20 3.47 17.83
C SER A 126 3.72 3.19 17.60
N ILE A 127 3.21 3.39 16.39
CA ILE A 127 1.80 3.15 16.06
C ILE A 127 1.48 1.70 15.73
N LEU A 128 2.49 0.83 15.56
CA LEU A 128 2.28 -0.58 15.20
C LEU A 128 1.38 -1.31 16.18
N GLY A 129 1.46 -0.96 17.47
CA GLY A 129 0.57 -1.51 18.50
C GLY A 129 -0.91 -1.21 18.24
N ASN A 130 -1.21 -0.06 17.63
CA ASN A 130 -2.58 0.35 17.30
C ASN A 130 -3.07 -0.34 16.02
N LEU A 131 -2.19 -0.54 15.04
CA LEU A 131 -2.50 -1.19 13.76
C LEU A 131 -2.68 -2.71 13.90
N MET A 132 -1.99 -3.31 14.87
CA MET A 132 -2.08 -4.74 15.17
C MET A 132 -3.03 -4.99 16.34
N HIS A 133 -4.35 -4.93 16.09
CA HIS A 133 -5.36 -5.36 17.05
C HIS A 133 -5.12 -6.79 17.58
N GLN A 134 -5.80 -7.15 18.67
CA GLN A 134 -5.66 -8.46 19.33
C GLN A 134 -5.94 -9.60 18.33
N SER A 135 -4.87 -10.27 17.90
CA SER A 135 -4.89 -11.47 17.07
C SER A 135 -4.00 -12.51 17.72
N ASP A 136 -4.40 -13.78 17.63
CA ASP A 136 -3.66 -14.93 18.16
C ASP A 136 -2.36 -15.20 17.40
N LYS A 137 -2.17 -14.56 16.24
CA LYS A 137 -0.98 -14.68 15.39
C LYS A 137 -0.65 -13.38 14.70
N ARG A 138 0.61 -12.93 14.83
CA ARG A 138 1.06 -11.63 14.33
C ARG A 138 2.41 -11.74 13.65
N THR A 139 2.56 -10.98 12.57
CA THR A 139 3.85 -10.78 11.89
C THR A 139 4.11 -9.28 11.75
N VAL A 140 5.30 -8.85 12.13
CA VAL A 140 5.82 -7.51 11.80
C VAL A 140 6.88 -7.67 10.72
N LEU A 141 6.67 -7.02 9.58
CA LEU A 141 7.69 -6.87 8.57
C LEU A 141 8.43 -5.56 8.82
N THR A 142 9.76 -5.62 8.95
CA THR A 142 10.62 -4.43 9.05
C THR A 142 11.39 -4.30 7.75
N ILE A 143 11.17 -3.25 6.99
CA ILE A 143 11.62 -3.17 5.60
C ILE A 143 12.60 -2.01 5.47
N GLU A 144 13.86 -2.30 5.15
CA GLU A 144 14.80 -1.28 4.68
C GLU A 144 14.46 -0.91 3.23
N CYS A 145 13.87 0.27 3.01
CA CYS A 145 13.53 0.78 1.68
C CYS A 145 14.32 2.03 1.32
N ARG A 146 14.50 2.25 0.02
CA ARG A 146 15.19 3.40 -0.58
C ARG A 146 14.23 4.31 -1.34
N ASN A 147 13.12 3.76 -1.82
CA ASN A 147 12.18 4.45 -2.70
C ASN A 147 10.72 4.33 -2.22
N GLY A 148 10.50 4.28 -0.91
CA GLY A 148 9.14 4.40 -0.35
C GLY A 148 8.53 5.76 -0.70
N LYS A 149 7.21 5.85 -0.81
CA LYS A 149 6.49 7.09 -1.15
C LYS A 149 5.75 7.60 0.06
N PHE A 150 6.23 8.70 0.64
CA PHE A 150 5.63 9.27 1.83
C PHE A 150 4.31 9.96 1.46
N SER A 151 3.18 9.42 1.93
CA SER A 151 1.83 9.78 1.50
C SER A 151 1.04 10.54 2.56
N LYS A 152 1.67 10.93 3.67
CA LYS A 152 1.03 11.60 4.82
C LYS A 152 0.07 12.73 4.44
N ASN A 153 0.50 13.63 3.54
CA ASN A 153 -0.28 14.80 3.10
C ASN A 153 -1.48 14.45 2.20
N HIS A 154 -1.57 13.19 1.76
CA HIS A 154 -2.59 12.69 0.84
C HIS A 154 -3.32 11.46 1.40
N SER A 155 -3.20 11.21 2.70
CA SER A 155 -3.81 10.08 3.39
C SER A 155 -5.06 10.50 4.17
N MET A 156 -6.01 9.59 4.30
CA MET A 156 -7.15 9.71 5.22
C MET A 156 -6.69 9.64 6.70
N TYR A 157 -5.50 9.10 6.95
CA TYR A 157 -4.96 8.86 8.28
C TYR A 157 -3.54 9.44 8.40
N PRO A 158 -3.36 10.78 8.38
CA PRO A 158 -2.03 11.41 8.40
C PRO A 158 -1.18 11.05 9.63
N GLN A 159 -1.81 10.69 10.75
CA GLN A 159 -1.14 10.21 11.96
C GLN A 159 -0.43 8.87 11.78
N GLU A 160 -0.71 8.13 10.68
CA GLU A 160 -0.07 6.84 10.43
C GLU A 160 1.33 6.97 9.84
N GLU A 161 1.78 8.19 9.50
CA GLU A 161 3.10 8.44 8.89
C GLU A 161 3.33 7.47 7.71
N GLU A 162 2.31 7.35 6.85
CA GLU A 162 2.25 6.31 5.84
C GLU A 162 3.34 6.49 4.77
N VAL A 163 4.02 5.37 4.49
CA VAL A 163 4.92 5.20 3.37
C VAL A 163 4.37 4.07 2.49
N LEU A 164 4.06 4.39 1.25
CA LEU A 164 3.62 3.41 0.25
C LEU A 164 4.82 2.80 -0.47
N LEU A 165 4.89 1.47 -0.50
CA LEU A 165 5.79 0.73 -1.36
C LEU A 165 5.07 0.44 -2.68
N MET A 166 5.70 0.82 -3.79
CA MET A 166 5.12 0.69 -5.13
C MET A 166 4.92 -0.80 -5.54
N PRO A 167 3.97 -1.09 -6.44
CA PRO A 167 3.86 -2.39 -7.10
C PRO A 167 5.19 -2.82 -7.72
N GLY A 168 5.51 -4.10 -7.62
CA GLY A 168 6.80 -4.62 -8.09
C GLY A 168 7.95 -4.32 -7.13
N PHE A 169 7.69 -4.17 -5.84
CA PHE A 169 8.73 -3.97 -4.82
C PHE A 169 9.55 -5.26 -4.66
N HIS A 170 10.86 -5.20 -4.91
CA HIS A 170 11.77 -6.34 -4.84
C HIS A 170 12.56 -6.30 -3.53
N PHE A 171 12.63 -7.43 -2.83
CA PHE A 171 13.35 -7.51 -1.57
C PHE A 171 13.93 -8.89 -1.29
N GLU A 172 14.90 -8.92 -0.37
CA GLU A 172 15.47 -10.12 0.21
C GLU A 172 15.08 -10.26 1.69
N VAL A 173 14.76 -11.48 2.13
CA VAL A 173 14.51 -11.80 3.54
C VAL A 173 15.86 -11.91 4.26
N THR A 174 16.11 -11.03 5.23
CA THR A 174 17.40 -11.02 5.93
C THR A 174 17.41 -11.94 7.17
N SER A 175 16.25 -12.15 7.81
CA SER A 175 16.06 -13.09 8.91
C SER A 175 14.58 -13.36 9.17
N VAL A 176 14.28 -14.38 9.97
CA VAL A 176 12.95 -14.69 10.52
C VAL A 176 13.14 -14.91 12.02
N LEU A 177 12.52 -14.07 12.84
CA LEU A 177 12.69 -14.05 14.29
C LEU A 177 11.36 -14.33 14.97
N LYS A 178 11.33 -15.30 15.88
CA LYS A 178 10.20 -15.52 16.79
C LYS A 178 10.36 -14.63 18.02
N ALA A 179 9.68 -13.48 18.03
CA ALA A 179 9.80 -12.48 19.09
C ALA A 179 8.96 -12.84 20.33
N ALA A 180 7.83 -13.51 20.14
CA ALA A 180 6.97 -14.06 21.19
C ALA A 180 6.26 -15.32 20.68
N PRO A 181 5.55 -16.09 21.53
CA PRO A 181 4.85 -17.31 21.11
C PRO A 181 3.95 -17.13 19.87
N ASP A 182 3.31 -15.97 19.76
CA ASP A 182 2.33 -15.56 18.76
C ASP A 182 2.83 -14.44 17.82
N MET A 183 4.11 -14.05 17.90
CA MET A 183 4.65 -12.93 17.16
C MET A 183 5.97 -13.26 16.46
N HIS A 184 6.00 -13.02 15.15
CA HIS A 184 7.20 -13.07 14.34
C HIS A 184 7.61 -11.68 13.84
N ILE A 185 8.91 -11.45 13.74
CA ILE A 185 9.51 -10.29 13.08
C ILE A 185 10.29 -10.80 11.88
N ILE A 186 10.02 -10.27 10.70
CA ILE A 186 10.66 -10.67 9.45
C ILE A 186 11.30 -9.43 8.82
N PRO A 187 12.61 -9.23 9.03
CA PRO A 187 13.32 -8.12 8.42
C PRO A 187 13.61 -8.35 6.94
N LEU A 188 13.22 -7.38 6.12
CA LEU A 188 13.32 -7.37 4.67
C LEU A 188 14.24 -6.23 4.22
N LYS A 189 14.96 -6.43 3.13
CA LYS A 189 15.81 -5.41 2.53
C LYS A 189 15.48 -5.23 1.06
N GLU A 190 15.15 -4.01 0.65
CA GLU A 190 14.94 -3.67 -0.75
C GLU A 190 16.20 -4.02 -1.57
N ILE A 191 15.98 -4.64 -2.71
CA ILE A 191 17.02 -4.96 -3.70
C ILE A 191 16.62 -4.37 -5.05
N ASP A 192 17.59 -4.24 -5.95
CA ASP A 192 17.31 -3.76 -7.31
C ASP A 192 16.43 -4.78 -8.05
N SER A 193 15.59 -4.27 -8.96
CA SER A 193 14.80 -5.14 -9.82
C SER A 193 15.74 -5.96 -10.71
N PRO A 194 15.49 -7.27 -10.88
CA PRO A 194 16.28 -8.10 -11.79
C PRO A 194 15.93 -7.87 -13.28
N TRP A 195 15.03 -6.92 -13.58
CA TRP A 195 14.49 -6.65 -14.92
C TRP A 195 14.82 -5.23 -15.39
#